data_AF-A0A2E8S668-F1
#
_entry.id   AF-A0A2E8S668-F1
#
_cell.length_a   1.000
_cell.length_b   1.000
_cell.length_c   1.000
_cell.angle_alpha   90.00
_cell.angle_beta   90.00
_cell.angle_gamma   90.00
#
_symmetry.space_group_name_H-M   'P 1'
#
loop_
_entity.id
_entity.type
_entity.pdbx_description
1 polymer ?
#
loop_
_entity_poly.entity_id
_entity_poly.type
_entity_poly.pdbx_seq_one_letter_code
_entity_poly.pdbx_strand_id
1 'polypeptide(L)'
;MQRCFFALILLVVISPLTSAEAYTIQGKATYGDNTPVILQNIYVNCENGDLDCYPFKGSKAITESQGVFSLTLQVESERNGTTILLSLLGENFPHTINLDQTDTNGERIIRFDIKLEQTPVSSGTFAGFGCCLVLFGVIFLSALLKTGRRLSTPQGRLEFMGYRPIRMLTCPKCNEGVPQTDLVKHLIIEHDIPAFDAGELAGLEMRKIWHEDE
;
A
#
# COMPACT_ATOMS: atom_id res chain seq x y z
N MET A 1 25.75 60.41 -18.19
CA MET A 1 25.32 59.40 -19.18
C MET A 1 26.43 58.46 -19.64
N GLN A 2 27.67 58.93 -19.86
CA GLN A 2 28.82 58.09 -20.28
C GLN A 2 29.13 56.88 -19.36
N ARG A 3 28.97 57.04 -18.03
CA ARG A 3 29.25 55.97 -17.06
C ARG A 3 28.25 54.80 -17.14
N CYS A 4 26.99 55.06 -17.47
CA CYS A 4 25.98 54.01 -17.63
C CYS A 4 26.21 53.19 -18.90
N PHE A 5 26.69 53.84 -19.97
CA PHE A 5 27.00 53.18 -21.23
C PHE A 5 28.16 52.18 -21.09
N PHE A 6 29.21 52.58 -20.36
CA PHE A 6 30.33 51.69 -20.04
C PHE A 6 29.92 50.52 -19.13
N ALA A 7 29.06 50.77 -18.15
CA ALA A 7 28.55 49.70 -17.28
C ALA A 7 27.73 48.66 -18.05
N LEU A 8 26.94 49.09 -19.04
CA LEU A 8 26.11 48.21 -19.86
C LEU A 8 26.95 47.36 -20.82
N ILE A 9 28.00 47.94 -21.43
CA ILE A 9 28.95 47.21 -22.28
C ILE A 9 29.74 46.20 -21.44
N LEU A 10 30.19 46.58 -20.24
CA LEU A 10 30.90 45.67 -19.33
C LEU A 10 30.00 44.48 -18.92
N LEU A 11 28.72 44.73 -18.69
CA LEU A 11 27.76 43.69 -18.29
C LEU A 11 27.46 42.68 -19.42
N VAL A 12 27.49 43.13 -20.68
CA VAL A 12 27.32 42.25 -21.86
C VAL A 12 28.58 41.45 -22.17
N VAL A 13 29.78 41.97 -21.86
CA VAL A 13 31.05 41.24 -22.05
C VAL A 13 31.26 40.18 -20.96
N ILE A 14 30.70 40.38 -19.77
CA ILE A 14 30.83 39.46 -18.64
C ILE A 14 29.76 38.36 -18.64
N SER A 15 28.68 38.49 -19.41
CA SER A 15 27.70 37.40 -19.52
C SER A 15 28.34 36.19 -20.21
N PRO A 16 28.54 35.06 -19.50
CA PRO A 16 29.05 33.87 -20.13
C PRO A 16 27.98 33.36 -21.11
N LEU A 17 28.34 33.29 -22.39
CA LEU A 17 27.56 32.58 -23.41
C LEU A 17 27.71 31.07 -23.16
N THR A 18 27.12 30.57 -22.08
CA THR A 18 27.10 29.13 -21.80
C THR A 18 26.12 28.49 -22.78
N SER A 19 26.60 28.01 -23.91
CA SER A 19 25.82 27.20 -24.85
C SER A 19 25.79 25.76 -24.34
N ALA A 20 24.88 25.49 -23.39
CA ALA A 20 24.56 24.14 -22.96
C ALA A 20 23.43 23.60 -23.84
N GLU A 21 23.66 22.47 -24.48
CA GLU A 21 22.70 21.84 -25.38
C GLU A 21 22.11 20.57 -24.74
N ALA A 22 20.81 20.35 -24.93
CA ALA A 22 20.13 19.19 -24.38
C ALA A 22 20.47 17.92 -25.17
N TYR A 23 21.02 16.93 -24.47
CA TYR A 23 21.42 15.64 -25.01
C TYR A 23 20.62 14.54 -24.31
N THR A 24 19.82 13.78 -25.05
CA THR A 24 18.91 12.78 -24.47
C THR A 24 19.32 11.37 -24.87
N ILE A 25 19.51 10.51 -23.88
CA ILE A 25 19.77 9.08 -24.04
C ILE A 25 18.47 8.34 -23.79
N GLN A 26 18.00 7.59 -24.77
CA GLN A 26 16.79 6.76 -24.66
C GLN A 26 17.11 5.32 -24.96
N GLY A 27 16.41 4.41 -24.31
CA GLY A 27 16.58 2.99 -24.61
C GLY A 27 15.73 2.11 -23.73
N LYS A 28 15.98 0.81 -23.85
CA LYS A 28 15.33 -0.21 -23.05
C LYS A 28 16.37 -0.93 -22.19
N ALA A 29 16.09 -1.04 -20.90
CA ALA A 29 16.85 -1.82 -19.93
C ALA A 29 16.22 -3.21 -19.75
N THR A 30 17.00 -4.27 -20.00
CA THR A 30 16.57 -5.66 -19.85
C THR A 30 17.58 -6.49 -19.07
N TYR A 31 17.11 -7.52 -18.36
CA TYR A 31 17.96 -8.53 -17.76
C TYR A 31 18.53 -9.49 -18.83
N GLY A 32 19.43 -10.39 -18.44
CA GLY A 32 20.07 -11.35 -19.35
C GLY A 32 19.08 -12.21 -20.15
N ASP A 33 17.92 -12.51 -19.55
CA ASP A 33 16.79 -13.27 -20.12
C ASP A 33 15.83 -12.41 -20.99
N ASN A 34 16.17 -11.14 -21.21
CA ASN A 34 15.38 -10.12 -21.92
C ASN A 34 14.11 -9.66 -21.19
N THR A 35 13.91 -10.02 -19.92
CA THR A 35 12.84 -9.44 -19.12
C THR A 35 13.14 -7.95 -18.83
N PRO A 36 12.12 -7.07 -18.82
CA PRO A 36 12.35 -5.64 -18.61
C PRO A 36 12.75 -5.34 -17.16
N VAL A 37 13.68 -4.40 -16.97
CA VAL A 37 14.05 -3.88 -15.65
C VAL A 37 13.08 -2.77 -15.27
N ILE A 38 12.21 -3.02 -14.29
CA ILE A 38 11.08 -2.14 -13.97
C ILE A 38 11.36 -1.31 -12.71
N LEU A 39 11.04 0.00 -12.77
CA LEU A 39 11.09 0.94 -11.64
C LEU A 39 12.46 1.01 -10.93
N GLN A 40 13.53 0.94 -11.71
CA GLN A 40 14.90 1.07 -11.20
C GLN A 40 15.55 2.35 -11.70
N ASN A 41 16.44 2.91 -10.86
CA ASN A 41 17.18 4.11 -11.22
C ASN A 41 18.43 3.75 -12.02
N ILE A 42 18.61 4.47 -13.13
CA ILE A 42 19.85 4.55 -13.88
C ILE A 42 20.56 5.82 -13.43
N TYR A 43 21.82 5.69 -13.03
CA TYR A 43 22.65 6.81 -12.57
C TYR A 43 23.82 7.03 -13.50
N VAL A 44 24.21 8.30 -13.66
CA VAL A 44 25.48 8.61 -14.31
C VAL A 44 26.62 8.57 -13.29
N ASN A 45 27.56 7.66 -13.54
CA ASN A 45 28.85 7.53 -12.88
C ASN A 45 29.98 7.94 -13.84
N CYS A 46 31.16 8.16 -13.27
CA CYS A 46 32.37 8.53 -13.99
C CYS A 46 33.51 7.60 -13.61
N GLU A 47 34.45 7.40 -14.51
CA GLU A 47 35.71 6.73 -14.17
C GLU A 47 36.53 7.56 -13.18
N ASN A 48 37.40 6.87 -12.44
CA ASN A 48 38.24 7.52 -11.44
C ASN A 48 39.27 8.42 -12.13
N GLY A 49 39.17 9.73 -11.88
CA GLY A 49 40.12 10.73 -12.40
C GLY A 49 39.63 11.50 -13.63
N ASP A 50 38.43 11.22 -14.15
CA ASP A 50 37.82 11.99 -15.24
C ASP A 50 37.11 13.25 -14.69
N LEU A 51 37.69 14.42 -14.97
CA LEU A 51 37.16 15.72 -14.56
C LEU A 51 36.04 16.20 -15.50
N ASP A 52 36.06 15.79 -16.77
CA ASP A 52 35.10 16.24 -17.78
C ASP A 52 33.72 15.61 -17.55
N CYS A 53 33.71 14.38 -17.03
CA CYS A 53 32.49 13.66 -16.66
C CYS A 53 31.82 14.20 -15.38
N TYR A 54 32.57 14.85 -14.49
CA TYR A 54 32.10 15.20 -13.14
C TYR A 54 30.75 15.94 -13.10
N PRO A 55 30.46 16.88 -14.02
CA PRO A 55 29.19 17.63 -13.97
C PRO A 55 27.95 16.82 -14.38
N PHE A 56 28.13 15.66 -15.02
CA PHE A 56 27.02 14.75 -15.31
C PHE A 56 26.72 13.80 -14.14
N LYS A 57 27.68 13.63 -13.22
CA LYS A 57 27.59 12.71 -12.08
C LYS A 57 26.38 13.04 -11.20
N GLY A 58 25.57 12.03 -10.92
CA GLY A 58 24.35 12.17 -10.11
C GLY A 58 23.08 12.47 -10.90
N SER A 59 23.18 12.72 -12.21
CA SER A 59 22.03 12.67 -13.11
C SER A 59 21.40 11.28 -13.06
N LYS A 60 20.07 11.23 -12.98
CA LYS A 60 19.33 9.97 -12.82
C LYS A 60 18.07 9.94 -13.68
N ALA A 61 17.73 8.75 -14.15
CA ALA A 61 16.47 8.45 -14.80
C ALA A 61 15.88 7.19 -14.17
N ILE A 62 14.55 7.04 -14.21
CA ILE A 62 13.87 5.84 -13.73
C ILE A 62 13.35 5.04 -14.92
N THR A 63 13.47 3.72 -14.87
CA THR A 63 12.89 2.84 -15.88
C THR A 63 11.38 2.70 -15.68
N GLU A 64 10.64 2.75 -16.78
CA GLU A 64 9.20 2.57 -16.82
C GLU A 64 8.79 1.09 -16.68
N SER A 65 7.48 0.83 -16.72
CA SER A 65 6.91 -0.53 -16.62
C SER A 65 7.37 -1.51 -17.70
N GLN A 66 7.85 -0.99 -18.84
CA GLN A 66 8.38 -1.77 -19.95
C GLN A 66 9.92 -1.78 -20.00
N GLY A 67 10.58 -1.24 -18.96
CA GLY A 67 12.03 -1.08 -18.92
C GLY A 67 12.56 0.05 -19.80
N VAL A 68 11.67 0.87 -20.39
CA VAL A 68 12.07 2.05 -21.18
C VAL A 68 12.58 3.14 -20.26
N PHE A 69 13.62 3.86 -20.67
CA PHE A 69 14.15 5.01 -19.95
C PHE A 69 14.50 6.15 -20.90
N SER A 70 14.50 7.37 -20.35
CA SER A 70 14.95 8.58 -21.02
C SER A 70 15.74 9.43 -20.02
N LEU A 71 17.02 9.67 -20.31
CA LEU A 71 17.93 10.47 -19.50
C LEU A 71 18.38 11.68 -20.31
N THR A 72 18.03 12.89 -19.86
CA THR A 72 18.45 14.14 -20.50
C THR A 72 19.59 14.79 -19.72
N LEU A 73 20.67 15.10 -20.40
CA LEU A 73 21.86 15.77 -19.90
C LEU A 73 22.00 17.15 -20.58
N GLN A 74 22.57 18.11 -19.87
CA GLN A 74 22.93 19.42 -20.43
C GLN A 74 24.42 19.40 -20.72
N VAL A 75 24.80 19.38 -21.99
CA VAL A 75 26.19 19.17 -22.44
C VAL A 75 26.68 20.44 -23.12
N GLU A 76 27.84 20.93 -22.67
CA GLU A 76 28.56 22.03 -23.31
C GLU A 76 29.36 21.51 -24.52
N SER A 77 29.47 22.30 -25.58
CA SER A 77 30.14 21.88 -26.83
C SER A 77 31.61 21.47 -26.63
N GLU A 78 32.29 22.02 -25.61
CA GLU A 78 33.68 21.69 -25.24
C GLU A 78 33.83 20.26 -24.71
N ARG A 79 32.73 19.61 -24.31
CA ARG A 79 32.70 18.26 -23.72
C ARG A 79 32.09 17.22 -24.64
N ASN A 80 32.05 17.52 -25.93
CA ASN A 80 31.76 16.51 -26.94
C ASN A 80 32.86 15.43 -26.90
N GLY A 81 32.47 14.16 -26.87
CA GLY A 81 33.39 13.03 -26.78
C GLY A 81 33.70 12.52 -25.37
N THR A 82 33.16 13.15 -24.31
CA THR A 82 33.32 12.64 -22.94
C THR A 82 32.61 11.28 -22.76
N THR A 83 33.28 10.32 -22.12
CA THR A 83 32.70 9.02 -21.79
C THR A 83 32.09 9.06 -20.39
N ILE A 84 30.82 8.68 -20.29
CA ILE A 84 30.09 8.53 -19.04
C ILE A 84 29.76 7.05 -18.79
N LEU A 85 29.56 6.66 -17.53
CA LEU A 85 29.15 5.32 -17.16
C LEU A 85 27.69 5.35 -16.70
N LEU A 86 26.79 4.70 -17.43
CA LEU A 86 25.43 4.47 -16.99
C LEU A 86 25.43 3.29 -16.02
N SER A 87 25.04 3.52 -14.77
CA SER A 87 25.02 2.51 -13.71
C SER A 87 23.59 2.09 -13.41
N LEU A 88 23.32 0.78 -13.49
CA LEU A 88 22.01 0.19 -13.21
C LEU A 88 22.21 -1.12 -12.42
N LEU A 89 21.61 -1.19 -11.23
CA LEU A 89 21.69 -2.36 -10.33
C LEU A 89 23.13 -2.85 -10.06
N GLY A 90 24.10 -1.93 -10.03
CA GLY A 90 25.51 -2.22 -9.75
C GLY A 90 26.36 -2.56 -10.97
N GLU A 91 25.76 -2.69 -12.16
CA GLU A 91 26.48 -2.86 -13.43
C GLU A 91 26.71 -1.50 -14.09
N ASN A 92 27.85 -1.32 -14.78
CA ASN A 92 28.23 -0.07 -15.42
C ASN A 92 28.36 -0.25 -16.94
N PHE A 93 27.74 0.66 -17.69
CA PHE A 93 27.69 0.63 -19.15
C PHE A 93 28.33 1.92 -19.69
N PRO A 94 29.46 1.82 -20.42
CA PRO A 94 30.11 3.00 -20.98
C PRO A 94 29.29 3.58 -22.15
N HIS A 95 29.10 4.89 -22.13
CA HIS A 95 28.42 5.65 -23.17
C HIS A 95 29.24 6.90 -23.50
N THR A 96 29.61 7.10 -24.75
CA THR A 96 30.35 8.30 -25.19
C THR A 96 29.38 9.34 -25.72
N ILE A 97 29.42 10.55 -25.16
CA ILE A 97 28.59 11.66 -25.59
C ILE A 97 29.06 12.12 -26.97
N ASN A 98 28.16 12.15 -27.94
CA ASN A 98 28.44 12.65 -29.27
C ASN A 98 27.37 13.66 -29.69
N LEU A 99 27.72 14.94 -29.75
CA LEU A 99 26.82 16.04 -30.10
C LEU A 99 26.56 16.17 -31.60
N ASP A 100 27.37 15.50 -32.42
CA ASP A 100 27.23 15.50 -33.88
C ASP A 100 26.15 14.50 -34.35
N GLN A 101 25.73 13.59 -33.46
CA GLN A 101 24.66 12.65 -33.73
C GLN A 101 23.30 13.27 -33.41
N THR A 102 22.51 13.46 -34.47
CA THR A 102 21.13 13.93 -34.41
C THR A 102 20.19 12.90 -35.02
N ASP A 103 18.98 12.82 -34.48
CA ASP A 103 17.90 12.07 -35.09
C ASP A 103 17.38 12.81 -36.34
N THR A 104 16.54 12.14 -37.11
CA THR A 104 15.80 12.61 -38.29
C THR A 104 15.10 13.95 -38.11
N ASN A 105 14.70 14.31 -36.88
CA ASN A 105 14.06 15.59 -36.53
C ASN A 105 15.05 16.70 -36.12
N GLY A 106 16.36 16.44 -36.17
CA GLY A 106 17.41 17.37 -35.71
C GLY A 106 17.56 17.42 -34.18
N GLU A 107 16.82 16.61 -33.43
CA GLU A 107 16.96 16.47 -31.98
C GLU A 107 18.12 15.53 -31.63
N ARG A 108 18.83 15.81 -30.53
CA ARG A 108 19.92 14.95 -30.04
C ARG A 108 19.39 13.84 -29.15
N ILE A 109 18.65 12.93 -29.76
CA ILE A 109 18.15 11.72 -29.13
C ILE A 109 18.99 10.54 -29.60
N ILE A 110 19.71 9.91 -28.67
CA ILE A 110 20.55 8.74 -28.95
C ILE A 110 19.91 7.50 -28.35
N ARG A 111 19.84 6.43 -29.16
CA ARG A 111 19.34 5.13 -28.70
C ARG A 111 20.47 4.30 -28.10
N PHE A 112 20.32 3.92 -26.84
CA PHE A 112 21.26 3.08 -26.10
C PHE A 112 20.51 2.07 -25.23
N ASP A 113 20.42 0.83 -25.69
CA ASP A 113 19.78 -0.25 -24.94
C ASP A 113 20.76 -0.86 -23.93
N ILE A 114 20.27 -1.13 -22.72
CA ILE A 114 21.06 -1.68 -21.62
C ILE A 114 20.63 -3.12 -21.40
N LYS A 115 21.58 -4.05 -21.47
CA LYS A 115 21.35 -5.46 -21.14
C LYS A 115 22.21 -5.87 -19.96
N LEU A 116 21.57 -6.22 -18.85
CA LEU A 116 22.25 -6.66 -17.65
C LEU A 116 22.68 -8.11 -17.77
N GLU A 117 23.79 -8.43 -17.12
CA GLU A 117 24.30 -9.80 -17.03
C GLU A 117 23.54 -10.61 -15.96
N GLN A 118 23.05 -9.94 -14.91
CA GLN A 118 22.23 -10.62 -13.90
C GLN A 118 20.86 -11.05 -14.44
N THR A 119 20.34 -12.14 -13.89
CA THR A 119 18.96 -12.60 -14.10
C THR A 119 18.03 -11.95 -13.07
N PRO A 120 16.75 -11.73 -13.41
CA PRO A 120 15.82 -11.10 -12.49
C PRO A 120 15.71 -11.93 -11.21
N VAL A 121 15.84 -11.27 -10.05
CA VAL A 121 15.45 -11.90 -8.80
C VAL A 121 13.97 -12.24 -8.89
N SER A 122 13.62 -13.50 -8.69
CA SER A 122 12.25 -14.00 -8.58
C SER A 122 11.48 -13.07 -7.64
N SER A 123 10.66 -12.18 -8.20
CA SER A 123 9.85 -11.26 -7.43
C SER A 123 8.78 -12.11 -6.75
N GLY A 124 8.89 -12.21 -5.42
CA GLY A 124 8.10 -13.08 -4.54
C GLY A 124 6.62 -12.69 -4.44
N THR A 125 5.96 -12.50 -5.57
CA THR A 125 4.50 -12.32 -5.72
C THR A 125 3.71 -13.44 -5.04
N PHE A 126 4.33 -14.60 -4.81
CA PHE A 126 3.74 -15.71 -4.07
C PHE A 126 3.71 -15.52 -2.53
N ALA A 127 4.58 -14.69 -1.96
CA ALA A 127 4.68 -14.53 -0.51
C ALA A 127 3.48 -13.74 0.08
N GLY A 128 2.96 -12.75 -0.66
CA GLY A 128 1.83 -11.92 -0.20
C GLY A 128 0.49 -12.67 -0.20
N PHE A 129 0.19 -13.40 -1.27
CA PHE A 129 -1.06 -14.16 -1.39
C PHE A 129 -1.13 -15.32 -0.38
N GLY A 130 0.01 -15.96 -0.07
CA GLY A 130 0.06 -17.03 0.91
C GLY A 130 -0.36 -16.57 2.31
N CYS A 131 0.10 -15.40 2.75
CA CYS A 131 -0.22 -14.88 4.09
C CYS A 131 -1.72 -14.60 4.27
N CYS A 132 -2.34 -13.93 3.29
CA CYS A 132 -3.78 -13.64 3.34
C CYS A 132 -4.62 -14.92 3.32
N LEU A 133 -4.30 -15.89 2.45
CA LEU A 133 -5.05 -17.15 2.37
C LEU A 133 -4.96 -17.96 3.65
N VAL A 134 -3.78 -17.99 4.30
CA VAL A 134 -3.61 -18.68 5.59
C VAL A 134 -4.45 -18.01 6.68
N LEU A 135 -4.44 -16.67 6.77
CA LEU A 135 -5.25 -15.95 7.76
C LEU A 135 -6.75 -16.18 7.56
N PHE A 136 -7.23 -16.09 6.32
CA PHE A 136 -8.63 -16.38 6.00
C PHE A 136 -8.99 -17.83 6.33
N GLY A 137 -8.10 -18.79 6.02
CA GLY A 137 -8.29 -20.21 6.35
C GLY A 137 -8.44 -20.45 7.85
N VAL A 138 -7.57 -19.85 8.67
CA VAL A 138 -7.60 -20.00 10.13
C VAL A 138 -8.86 -19.38 10.75
N ILE A 139 -9.25 -18.18 10.31
CA ILE A 139 -10.46 -17.50 10.81
C ILE A 139 -11.71 -18.31 10.44
N PHE A 140 -11.78 -18.79 9.18
CA PHE A 140 -12.91 -19.57 8.70
C PHE A 140 -13.03 -20.91 9.45
N LEU A 141 -11.92 -21.63 9.65
CA LEU A 141 -11.92 -22.88 10.41
C LEU A 141 -12.31 -22.66 11.88
N SER A 142 -11.83 -21.57 12.48
CA SER A 142 -12.21 -21.19 13.85
C SER A 142 -13.70 -20.88 13.97
N ALA A 143 -14.27 -20.18 12.97
CA ALA A 143 -15.70 -19.90 12.92
C ALA A 143 -16.53 -21.18 12.75
N LEU A 144 -16.12 -22.11 11.88
CA LEU A 144 -16.80 -23.40 11.70
C LEU A 144 -16.76 -24.26 12.96
N LEU A 145 -15.59 -24.35 13.63
CA LEU A 145 -15.45 -25.10 14.88
C LEU A 145 -16.30 -24.49 16.00
N LYS A 146 -16.30 -23.16 16.15
CA LYS A 146 -17.11 -22.45 17.15
C LYS A 146 -18.61 -22.64 16.89
N THR A 147 -19.02 -22.58 15.63
CA THR A 147 -20.42 -22.75 15.22
C THR A 147 -20.87 -24.21 15.40
N GLY A 148 -20.05 -25.18 14.98
CA GLY A 148 -20.31 -26.60 15.18
C GLY A 148 -20.44 -26.99 16.65
N ARG A 149 -19.57 -26.44 17.53
CA ARG A 149 -19.66 -26.66 18.99
C ARG A 149 -20.92 -26.06 19.61
N ARG A 150 -21.44 -24.95 19.10
CA ARG A 150 -22.72 -24.39 19.60
C ARG A 150 -23.91 -25.20 19.09
N LEU A 151 -23.91 -25.62 17.83
CA LEU A 151 -24.97 -26.44 17.25
C LEU A 151 -25.03 -27.87 17.81
N SER A 152 -23.92 -28.41 18.32
CA SER A 152 -23.89 -29.75 18.93
C SER A 152 -24.56 -29.81 20.31
N THR A 153 -24.78 -28.66 20.96
CA THR A 153 -25.51 -28.59 22.23
C THR A 153 -27.01 -28.36 21.97
N PRO A 154 -27.91 -29.02 22.72
CA PRO A 154 -29.35 -28.85 22.54
C PRO A 154 -29.79 -27.40 22.82
N GLN A 155 -29.16 -26.73 23.80
CA GLN A 155 -29.40 -25.32 24.12
C GLN A 155 -28.94 -24.38 22.99
N GLY A 156 -27.72 -24.56 22.46
CA GLY A 156 -27.22 -23.74 21.36
C GLY A 156 -28.02 -23.96 20.06
N ARG A 157 -28.51 -25.17 19.80
CA ARG A 157 -29.42 -25.45 18.68
C ARG A 157 -30.77 -24.73 18.83
N LEU A 158 -31.33 -24.71 20.04
CA LEU A 158 -32.57 -23.98 20.34
C LEU A 158 -32.36 -22.46 20.20
N GLU A 159 -31.23 -21.93 20.64
CA GLU A 159 -30.85 -20.52 20.47
C GLU A 159 -30.71 -20.13 18.99
N PHE A 160 -30.08 -20.98 18.16
CA PHE A 160 -30.00 -20.78 16.71
C PHE A 160 -31.36 -20.86 15.99
N MET A 161 -32.31 -21.63 16.53
CA MET A 161 -33.69 -21.69 16.04
C MET A 161 -34.56 -20.53 16.55
N GLY A 162 -34.00 -19.60 17.34
CA GLY A 162 -34.69 -18.44 17.89
C GLY A 162 -35.52 -18.74 19.14
N TYR A 163 -35.39 -19.93 19.73
CA TYR A 163 -36.09 -20.28 20.97
C TYR A 163 -35.36 -19.67 22.17
N ARG A 164 -35.99 -18.68 22.82
CA ARG A 164 -35.54 -18.16 24.12
C ARG A 164 -36.31 -18.90 25.22
N PRO A 165 -35.63 -19.56 26.18
CA PRO A 165 -36.32 -20.22 27.28
C PRO A 165 -37.12 -19.19 28.10
N ILE A 166 -38.37 -19.52 28.44
CA ILE A 166 -39.21 -18.69 29.31
C ILE A 166 -38.53 -18.65 30.68
N ARG A 167 -38.30 -17.44 31.21
CA ARG A 167 -37.66 -17.26 32.52
C ARG A 167 -38.60 -17.77 33.62
N MET A 168 -38.05 -18.50 34.59
CA MET A 168 -38.79 -18.94 35.77
C MET A 168 -38.60 -17.90 36.87
N LEU A 169 -39.70 -17.41 37.44
CA LEU A 169 -39.73 -16.48 38.56
C LEU A 169 -40.14 -17.23 39.83
N THR A 170 -39.54 -16.87 40.96
CA THR A 170 -40.00 -17.34 42.27
C THR A 170 -41.19 -16.52 42.73
N CYS A 171 -42.30 -17.17 43.05
CA CYS A 171 -43.46 -16.49 43.61
C CYS A 171 -43.15 -15.97 45.03
N PRO A 172 -43.40 -14.68 45.33
CA PRO A 172 -43.07 -14.07 46.62
C PRO A 172 -43.95 -14.55 47.79
N LYS A 173 -44.98 -15.36 47.52
CA LYS A 173 -45.94 -15.86 48.53
C LYS A 173 -45.74 -17.33 48.87
N CYS A 174 -45.52 -18.19 47.88
CA CYS A 174 -45.32 -19.63 48.07
C CYS A 174 -43.89 -20.11 47.81
N ASN A 175 -42.99 -19.25 47.31
CA ASN A 175 -41.62 -19.61 46.87
C ASN A 175 -41.56 -20.71 45.79
N GLU A 176 -42.66 -20.96 45.08
CA GLU A 176 -42.67 -21.87 43.93
C GLU A 176 -42.10 -21.20 42.67
N GLY A 177 -41.43 -21.99 41.84
CA GLY A 177 -40.94 -21.55 40.54
C GLY A 177 -42.05 -21.54 39.50
N VAL A 178 -42.49 -20.36 39.09
CA VAL A 178 -43.59 -20.15 38.13
C VAL A 178 -43.03 -19.48 36.87
N PRO A 179 -43.45 -19.87 35.65
CA PRO A 179 -43.02 -19.19 34.44
C PRO A 179 -43.42 -17.71 34.45
N GLN A 180 -42.55 -16.83 33.95
CA GLN A 180 -42.72 -15.37 33.98
C GLN A 180 -44.08 -14.92 33.43
N THR A 181 -44.58 -15.57 32.38
CA THR A 181 -45.89 -15.25 31.77
C THR A 181 -47.08 -15.54 32.67
N ASP A 182 -46.93 -16.48 33.61
CA ASP A 182 -48.04 -17.01 34.40
C ASP A 182 -47.99 -16.52 35.85
N LEU A 183 -46.95 -15.78 36.26
CA LEU A 183 -46.79 -15.31 37.64
C LEU A 183 -48.00 -14.49 38.13
N VAL A 184 -48.52 -13.58 37.30
CA VAL A 184 -49.71 -12.78 37.64
C VAL A 184 -50.93 -13.68 37.83
N LYS A 185 -51.12 -14.66 36.94
CA LYS A 185 -52.23 -15.62 37.01
C LYS A 185 -52.13 -16.48 38.27
N HIS A 186 -50.94 -16.94 38.61
CA HIS A 186 -50.68 -17.71 39.83
C HIS A 186 -50.99 -16.89 41.09
N LEU A 187 -50.58 -15.61 41.14
CA LEU A 187 -50.89 -14.71 42.27
C LEU A 187 -52.40 -14.46 42.43
N ILE A 188 -53.15 -14.36 41.33
CA ILE A 188 -54.61 -14.15 41.38
C ILE A 188 -55.34 -15.43 41.80
N ILE A 189 -54.96 -16.59 41.25
CA ILE A 189 -55.71 -17.84 41.44
C ILE A 189 -55.33 -18.55 42.75
N GLU A 190 -54.03 -18.71 43.02
CA GLU A 190 -53.54 -19.50 44.16
C GLU A 190 -53.44 -18.67 45.45
N HIS A 191 -53.33 -17.35 45.32
CA HIS A 191 -53.17 -16.43 46.46
C HIS A 191 -54.31 -15.43 46.62
N ASP A 192 -55.36 -15.51 45.79
CA ASP A 192 -56.56 -14.64 45.82
C ASP A 192 -56.23 -13.15 45.91
N ILE A 193 -55.16 -12.72 45.22
CA ILE A 193 -54.70 -11.34 45.20
C ILE A 193 -55.47 -10.58 44.09
N PRO A 194 -56.00 -9.38 44.37
CA PRO A 194 -56.67 -8.58 43.34
C PRO A 194 -55.71 -8.27 42.18
N ALA A 195 -56.24 -8.24 40.96
CA ALA A 195 -55.44 -8.19 39.73
C ALA A 195 -54.46 -7.01 39.67
N PHE A 196 -54.81 -5.87 40.27
CA PHE A 196 -53.94 -4.69 40.34
C PHE A 196 -52.70 -4.96 41.19
N ASP A 197 -52.89 -5.43 42.43
CA ASP A 197 -51.81 -5.73 43.37
C ASP A 197 -50.95 -6.91 42.90
N ALA A 198 -51.56 -7.91 42.26
CA ALA A 198 -50.84 -9.04 41.66
C ALA A 198 -49.90 -8.59 40.53
N GLY A 199 -50.33 -7.60 39.73
CA GLY A 199 -49.50 -6.99 38.68
C GLY A 199 -48.31 -6.22 39.26
N GLU A 200 -48.51 -5.48 40.34
CA GLU A 200 -47.43 -4.74 41.02
C GLU A 200 -46.39 -5.69 41.62
N LEU A 201 -46.84 -6.74 42.34
CA LEU A 201 -45.96 -7.74 42.94
C LEU A 201 -45.16 -8.52 41.89
N ALA A 202 -45.80 -8.94 40.80
CA ALA A 202 -45.11 -9.59 39.70
C ALA A 202 -44.10 -8.65 39.02
N GLY A 203 -44.45 -7.37 38.87
CA GLY A 203 -43.57 -6.34 38.32
C GLY A 203 -42.32 -6.09 39.17
N LEU A 204 -42.41 -6.19 40.51
CA LEU A 204 -41.26 -6.10 41.40
C LEU A 204 -40.30 -7.28 41.21
N GLU A 205 -40.81 -8.52 41.13
CA GLU A 205 -39.97 -9.70 40.90
C GLU A 205 -39.34 -9.71 39.49
N MET A 206 -40.09 -9.32 38.46
CA MET A 206 -39.56 -9.18 37.10
C MET A 206 -38.43 -8.15 37.02
N ARG A 207 -38.50 -7.08 37.81
CA ARG A 207 -37.50 -6.02 37.83
C ARG A 207 -36.19 -6.45 38.48
N LYS A 208 -36.22 -7.36 39.45
CA LYS A 208 -35.00 -7.90 40.08
C LYS A 208 -34.13 -8.62 39.06
N ILE A 209 -34.72 -9.45 38.20
CA ILE A 209 -33.98 -10.17 37.17
C ILE A 209 -33.43 -9.23 36.09
N TRP A 210 -34.15 -8.16 35.78
CA TRP A 210 -33.67 -7.14 34.83
C TRP A 210 -32.37 -6.46 35.29
N HIS A 211 -32.19 -6.27 36.59
CA HIS A 211 -30.97 -5.69 37.15
C HIS A 211 -29.78 -6.66 37.24
N GLU A 212 -30.01 -7.97 37.14
CA GLU A 212 -28.95 -8.98 37.17
C GLU A 212 -28.30 -9.23 35.79
N ASP A 213 -28.96 -8.77 34.71
CA ASP A 213 -28.52 -8.94 33.32
C ASP A 213 -27.69 -7.75 32.76
N GLU A 214 -27.52 -6.66 33.52
CA GLU A 214 -26.63 -5.51 33.22
C GLU A 214 -25.27 -5.62 33.94
#